data_AF-A0A8H7X740-F1
#
_entry.id   AF-A0A8H7X740-F1
#
_cell.length_a   1.000
_cell.length_b   1.000
_cell.length_c   1.000
_cell.angle_alpha   90.00
_cell.angle_beta   90.00
_cell.angle_gamma   90.00
#
_symmetry.space_group_name_H-M   'P 1'
#
loop_
_entity.id
_entity.type
_entity.pdbx_description
1 polymer ?
#
loop_
_entity_poly.entity_id
_entity_poly.type
_entity_poly.pdbx_seq_one_letter_code
_entity_poly.pdbx_strand_id
1 'polypeptide(L)'
;MRLQTCQNGEINSGYDLALIIIDQCTKVFFNRSISVDQRPKVVDMFASAIGNIMNGQNLAYEHFWKVTKQVSQIYRFNDPGDEAIEKAQSLLDISPEGELLQAVKYVIGDLHAMLKVQEQQHRLETSAQNTIDFADSVACDLDDRITKLNDLRDSAETAEKALNELLGLKQQQSSVVQSRVSALETFRQGRSIMLFTIITIIFLPLSFGASAFVPISVGTIAISFTLAFSSFTRSVISLVWTKFLTSTGMYGLSDRFNIDSYHLTRMRNDITSKWRNKATTEIKLRKADSERRQYAKKLAKMKEKNEKNILDKRSVPPGAV
;
A
#
# COMPACT_ATOMS: atom_id res chain seq x y z
N MET A 1 -63.39 -0.17 -6.71
CA MET A 1 -62.73 0.76 -7.66
C MET A 1 -63.46 2.08 -7.56
N ARG A 2 -62.81 3.25 -7.34
CA ARG A 2 -63.54 4.50 -7.03
C ARG A 2 -64.53 4.93 -8.13
N LEU A 3 -64.25 4.53 -9.37
CA LEU A 3 -65.14 4.65 -10.54
C LEU A 3 -66.49 3.93 -10.38
N GLN A 4 -66.62 2.96 -9.46
CA GLN A 4 -67.90 2.28 -9.14
C GLN A 4 -68.72 3.03 -8.07
N THR A 5 -68.12 4.02 -7.40
CA THR A 5 -68.73 4.78 -6.30
C THR A 5 -68.94 6.26 -6.63
N CYS A 6 -68.53 6.72 -7.82
CA CYS A 6 -68.78 8.10 -8.26
C CYS A 6 -70.28 8.36 -8.35
N GLN A 7 -70.76 9.42 -7.69
CA GLN A 7 -72.16 9.83 -7.76
C GLN A 7 -72.45 10.51 -9.10
N ASN A 8 -73.67 10.34 -9.61
CA ASN A 8 -74.14 11.01 -10.84
C ASN A 8 -74.05 12.54 -10.67
N GLY A 9 -73.04 13.17 -11.28
CA GLY A 9 -72.78 14.62 -11.22
C GLY A 9 -71.35 15.03 -10.82
N GLU A 10 -70.49 14.10 -10.40
CA GLU A 10 -69.09 14.40 -10.01
C GLU A 10 -68.12 14.60 -11.20
N ILE A 11 -68.50 14.22 -12.43
CA ILE A 11 -67.65 14.33 -13.62
C ILE A 11 -68.32 15.33 -14.57
N ASN A 12 -67.92 16.60 -14.48
CA ASN A 12 -68.49 17.69 -15.29
C ASN A 12 -67.62 18.01 -16.50
N SER A 13 -66.35 17.60 -16.47
CA SER A 13 -65.37 17.83 -17.52
C SER A 13 -64.50 16.59 -17.77
N GLY A 14 -63.97 16.47 -18.99
CA GLY A 14 -62.92 15.48 -19.29
C GLY A 14 -61.67 15.65 -18.43
N TYR A 15 -61.44 16.85 -17.89
CA TYR A 15 -60.39 17.12 -16.91
C TYR A 15 -60.64 16.44 -15.56
N ASP A 16 -61.89 16.42 -15.08
CA ASP A 16 -62.25 15.78 -13.81
C ASP A 16 -62.01 14.26 -13.88
N LEU A 17 -62.38 13.66 -15.03
CA LEU A 17 -62.11 12.24 -15.29
C LEU A 17 -60.61 11.95 -15.34
N ALA A 18 -59.82 12.83 -15.98
CA ALA A 18 -58.36 12.70 -16.03
C ALA A 18 -57.72 12.79 -14.64
N LEU A 19 -58.18 13.72 -13.79
CA LEU A 19 -57.76 13.86 -12.40
C LEU A 19 -58.08 12.62 -11.57
N ILE A 20 -59.30 12.07 -11.70
CA ILE A 20 -59.69 10.84 -11.01
C ILE A 20 -58.83 9.66 -11.47
N ILE A 21 -58.56 9.52 -12.77
CA ILE A 21 -57.70 8.44 -13.29
C ILE A 21 -56.28 8.58 -12.74
N ILE A 22 -55.71 9.80 -12.75
CA ILE A 22 -54.38 10.07 -12.21
C ILE A 22 -54.34 9.77 -10.70
N ASP A 23 -55.31 10.23 -9.92
CA ASP A 23 -55.44 9.94 -8.48
C ASP A 23 -55.48 8.42 -8.22
N GLN A 24 -56.30 7.68 -8.98
CA GLN A 24 -56.43 6.23 -8.83
C GLN A 24 -55.15 5.49 -9.22
N CYS A 25 -54.50 5.89 -10.31
CA CYS A 25 -53.23 5.30 -10.73
C CYS A 25 -52.13 5.57 -9.69
N THR A 26 -51.99 6.81 -9.22
CA THR A 26 -50.97 7.19 -8.24
C THR A 26 -51.22 6.52 -6.88
N LYS A 27 -52.48 6.43 -6.41
CA LYS A 27 -52.83 5.68 -5.18
C LYS A 27 -52.41 4.23 -5.21
N VAL A 28 -52.47 3.56 -6.36
CA VAL A 28 -52.06 2.14 -6.47
C VAL A 28 -50.55 1.96 -6.28
N PHE A 29 -49.73 2.94 -6.65
CA PHE A 29 -48.27 2.86 -6.51
C PHE A 29 -47.76 3.29 -5.13
N PHE A 30 -48.45 4.20 -4.45
CA PHE A 30 -47.95 4.84 -3.21
C PHE A 30 -48.72 4.48 -1.93
N ASN A 31 -49.86 3.79 -2.01
CA ASN A 31 -50.68 3.52 -0.82
C ASN A 31 -50.11 2.36 0.03
N ARG A 32 -49.91 2.64 1.34
CA ARG A 32 -49.37 1.71 2.33
C ARG A 32 -50.45 0.82 2.99
N SER A 33 -51.74 1.16 2.88
CA SER A 33 -52.80 0.66 3.77
C SER A 33 -53.66 -0.51 3.27
N ILE A 34 -53.39 -1.12 2.11
CA ILE A 34 -54.20 -2.26 1.61
C ILE A 34 -53.33 -3.50 1.43
N SER A 35 -53.38 -4.37 2.44
CA SER A 35 -52.52 -5.53 2.69
C SER A 35 -52.92 -6.82 1.96
N VAL A 36 -53.55 -6.77 0.78
CA VAL A 36 -54.21 -7.97 0.22
C VAL A 36 -53.62 -8.50 -1.09
N ASP A 37 -52.68 -7.83 -1.76
CA ASP A 37 -52.17 -8.36 -3.04
C ASP A 37 -50.68 -8.07 -3.30
N GLN A 38 -50.06 -8.93 -4.11
CA GLN A 38 -48.67 -8.93 -4.63
C GLN A 38 -48.26 -7.68 -5.43
N ARG A 39 -48.64 -6.47 -4.99
CA ARG A 39 -48.32 -5.21 -5.66
C ARG A 39 -47.00 -4.65 -5.16
N PRO A 40 -46.14 -4.12 -6.05
CA PRO A 40 -44.85 -3.57 -5.67
C PRO A 40 -45.03 -2.30 -4.82
N LYS A 41 -44.65 -2.37 -3.54
CA LYS A 41 -44.65 -1.22 -2.64
C LYS A 41 -43.42 -0.38 -2.90
N VAL A 42 -43.55 0.59 -3.79
CA VAL A 42 -42.45 1.43 -4.28
C VAL A 42 -41.66 2.08 -3.13
N VAL A 43 -42.37 2.64 -2.14
CA VAL A 43 -41.75 3.29 -0.96
C VAL A 43 -40.94 2.29 -0.12
N ASP A 44 -41.49 1.10 0.14
CA ASP A 44 -40.78 0.07 0.92
C ASP A 44 -39.60 -0.53 0.12
N MET A 45 -39.69 -0.58 -1.22
CA MET A 45 -38.58 -1.00 -2.10
C MET A 45 -37.41 -0.02 -2.02
N PHE A 46 -37.68 1.29 -2.12
CA PHE A 46 -36.63 2.29 -1.96
C PHE A 46 -36.05 2.28 -0.55
N ALA A 47 -36.89 2.19 0.49
CA ALA A 47 -36.43 2.06 1.86
C ALA A 47 -35.53 0.82 2.05
N SER A 48 -35.91 -0.32 1.46
CA SER A 48 -35.10 -1.54 1.49
C SER A 48 -33.81 -1.41 0.70
N ALA A 49 -33.83 -0.77 -0.47
CA ALA A 49 -32.64 -0.55 -1.30
C ALA A 49 -31.63 0.35 -0.59
N ILE A 50 -32.10 1.47 -0.01
CA ILE A 50 -31.28 2.38 0.80
C ILE A 50 -30.73 1.62 2.02
N GLY A 51 -31.55 0.83 2.70
CA GLY A 51 -31.10 0.01 3.84
C GLY A 51 -29.99 -0.98 3.46
N ASN A 52 -30.10 -1.64 2.30
CA ASN A 52 -29.07 -2.53 1.79
C ASN A 52 -27.77 -1.79 1.47
N ILE A 53 -27.85 -0.61 0.86
CA ILE A 53 -26.70 0.25 0.55
C ILE A 53 -26.02 0.70 1.85
N MET A 54 -26.78 1.17 2.83
CA MET A 54 -26.25 1.60 4.13
C MET A 54 -25.57 0.43 4.88
N ASN A 55 -26.15 -0.76 4.81
CA ASN A 55 -25.52 -1.96 5.38
C ASN A 55 -24.22 -2.31 4.65
N GLY A 56 -24.23 -2.29 3.31
CA GLY A 56 -23.03 -2.51 2.49
C GLY A 56 -21.93 -1.49 2.79
N GLN A 57 -22.30 -0.23 2.96
CA GLN A 57 -21.40 0.84 3.36
C GLN A 57 -20.78 0.57 4.74
N ASN A 58 -21.57 0.21 5.74
CA ASN A 58 -21.06 -0.10 7.07
C ASN A 58 -20.08 -1.27 7.04
N LEU A 59 -20.39 -2.34 6.30
CA LEU A 59 -19.51 -3.48 6.11
C LEU A 59 -18.18 -3.08 5.43
N ALA A 60 -18.25 -2.24 4.39
CA ALA A 60 -17.07 -1.71 3.72
C ALA A 60 -16.21 -0.87 4.67
N TYR A 61 -16.85 -0.03 5.49
CA TYR A 61 -16.18 0.81 6.49
C TYR A 61 -15.46 -0.01 7.56
N GLU A 62 -16.11 -1.05 8.10
CA GLU A 62 -15.50 -1.96 9.06
C GLU A 62 -14.34 -2.75 8.45
N HIS A 63 -14.52 -3.28 7.24
CA HIS A 63 -13.49 -4.01 6.52
C HIS A 63 -12.26 -3.13 6.29
N PHE A 64 -12.47 -1.90 5.81
CA PHE A 64 -11.42 -0.90 5.60
C PHE A 64 -10.59 -0.67 6.88
N TRP A 65 -11.23 -0.42 8.02
CA TRP A 65 -10.51 -0.17 9.27
C TRP A 65 -9.81 -1.41 9.81
N LYS A 66 -10.40 -2.59 9.65
CA LYS A 66 -9.80 -3.86 10.07
C LYS A 66 -8.50 -4.11 9.30
N VAL A 67 -8.53 -3.99 7.98
CA VAL A 67 -7.34 -4.19 7.14
C VAL A 67 -6.30 -3.09 7.41
N THR A 68 -6.72 -1.84 7.54
CA THR A 68 -5.84 -0.71 7.91
C THR A 68 -5.08 -0.94 9.21
N LYS A 69 -5.76 -1.42 10.26
CA LYS A 69 -5.14 -1.75 11.55
C LYS A 69 -4.12 -2.88 11.40
N GLN A 70 -4.44 -3.92 10.63
CA GLN A 70 -3.52 -5.03 10.38
C GLN A 70 -2.25 -4.57 9.65
N VAL A 71 -2.42 -3.80 8.56
CA VAL A 71 -1.30 -3.23 7.81
C VAL A 71 -0.43 -2.36 8.73
N SER A 72 -1.04 -1.46 9.50
CA SER A 72 -0.33 -0.60 10.46
C SER A 72 0.47 -1.40 11.50
N GLN A 73 -0.09 -2.49 12.01
CA GLN A 73 0.61 -3.38 12.95
C GLN A 73 1.82 -4.07 12.28
N ILE A 74 1.66 -4.57 11.06
CA ILE A 74 2.74 -5.25 10.33
C ILE A 74 3.91 -4.28 10.10
N TYR A 75 3.64 -3.06 9.64
CA TYR A 75 4.68 -2.03 9.46
C TYR A 75 5.37 -1.59 10.76
N ARG A 76 4.73 -1.73 11.92
CA ARG A 76 5.26 -1.28 13.21
C ARG A 76 6.16 -2.32 13.90
N PHE A 77 5.91 -3.61 13.67
CA PHE A 77 6.58 -4.69 14.39
C PHE A 77 7.51 -5.56 13.52
N ASN A 78 7.30 -5.62 12.20
CA ASN A 78 8.08 -6.44 11.27
C ASN A 78 8.76 -5.58 10.19
N ASP A 79 9.83 -6.11 9.60
CA ASP A 79 10.30 -5.64 8.29
C ASP A 79 9.19 -5.96 7.29
N PRO A 80 8.62 -4.98 6.55
CA PRO A 80 7.50 -5.22 5.66
C PRO A 80 7.92 -6.18 4.54
N GLY A 81 7.63 -7.46 4.77
CA GLY A 81 7.72 -8.50 3.76
C GLY A 81 6.61 -8.37 2.73
N ASP A 82 6.60 -9.29 1.78
CA ASP A 82 5.71 -9.24 0.62
C ASP A 82 4.21 -9.34 1.02
N GLU A 83 3.88 -10.01 2.13
CA GLU A 83 2.51 -10.10 2.69
C GLU A 83 1.93 -8.73 3.10
N ALA A 84 2.77 -7.84 3.65
CA ALA A 84 2.34 -6.50 4.04
C ALA A 84 1.96 -5.66 2.82
N ILE A 85 2.73 -5.84 1.74
CA ILE A 85 2.57 -5.13 0.47
C ILE A 85 1.30 -5.62 -0.23
N GLU A 86 1.08 -6.93 -0.31
CA GLU A 86 -0.13 -7.51 -0.90
C GLU A 86 -1.40 -7.05 -0.17
N LYS A 87 -1.38 -7.08 1.16
CA LYS A 87 -2.52 -6.63 1.97
C LYS A 87 -2.76 -5.13 1.86
N ALA A 88 -1.68 -4.36 1.76
CA ALA A 88 -1.77 -2.94 1.50
C ALA A 88 -2.27 -2.65 0.07
N GLN A 89 -1.94 -3.49 -0.91
CA GLN A 89 -2.49 -3.43 -2.28
C GLN A 89 -3.99 -3.75 -2.32
N SER A 90 -4.47 -4.69 -1.50
CA SER A 90 -5.90 -4.97 -1.39
C SER A 90 -6.73 -3.77 -0.88
N LEU A 91 -6.11 -2.83 -0.16
CA LEU A 91 -6.77 -1.58 0.25
C LEU A 91 -6.95 -0.59 -0.92
N LEU A 92 -6.21 -0.75 -2.01
CA LEU A 92 -6.36 0.10 -3.21
C LEU A 92 -7.57 -0.26 -4.06
N ASP A 93 -8.22 -1.42 -3.82
CA ASP A 93 -9.41 -1.77 -4.56
C ASP A 93 -10.62 -0.96 -4.05
N ILE A 94 -11.17 -0.16 -4.96
CA ILE A 94 -12.30 0.75 -4.74
C ILE A 94 -13.56 0.21 -5.43
N SER A 95 -13.44 -0.86 -6.23
CA SER A 95 -14.54 -1.46 -6.99
C SER A 95 -15.82 -1.67 -6.18
N PRO A 96 -15.78 -2.28 -4.96
CA PRO A 96 -17.01 -2.58 -4.24
C PRO A 96 -17.72 -1.33 -3.69
N GLU A 97 -16.98 -0.32 -3.21
CA GLU A 97 -17.61 0.94 -2.76
C GLU A 97 -18.07 1.81 -3.94
N GLY A 98 -17.39 1.71 -5.08
CA GLY A 98 -17.79 2.35 -6.33
C GLY A 98 -19.15 1.85 -6.83
N GLU A 99 -19.38 0.53 -6.77
CA GLU A 99 -20.68 -0.08 -7.11
C GLU A 99 -21.79 0.40 -6.16
N LEU A 100 -21.53 0.45 -4.86
CA LEU A 100 -22.49 0.97 -3.87
C LEU A 100 -22.81 2.45 -4.11
N LEU A 101 -21.80 3.27 -4.44
CA LEU A 101 -22.00 4.68 -4.77
C LEU A 101 -22.82 4.84 -6.06
N GLN A 102 -22.57 3.99 -7.05
CA GLN A 102 -23.37 4.01 -8.27
C GLN A 102 -24.83 3.63 -7.99
N ALA A 103 -25.05 2.60 -7.17
CA ALA A 103 -26.38 2.16 -6.77
C ALA A 103 -27.17 3.27 -6.04
N VAL A 104 -26.54 3.97 -5.07
CA VAL A 104 -27.22 5.06 -4.35
C VAL A 104 -27.53 6.24 -5.26
N LYS A 105 -26.65 6.58 -6.20
CA LYS A 105 -26.91 7.63 -7.19
C LYS A 105 -28.09 7.30 -8.11
N TYR A 106 -28.25 6.04 -8.50
CA TYR A 106 -29.45 5.61 -9.24
C TYR A 106 -30.71 5.77 -8.40
N VAL A 107 -30.69 5.33 -7.13
CA VAL A 107 -31.83 5.48 -6.22
C VAL A 107 -32.21 6.95 -6.02
N ILE A 108 -31.24 7.85 -5.82
CA ILE A 108 -31.49 9.30 -5.72
C ILE A 108 -32.09 9.83 -7.02
N GLY A 109 -31.57 9.42 -8.18
CA GLY A 109 -32.09 9.80 -9.49
C GLY A 109 -33.54 9.39 -9.70
N ASP A 110 -33.89 8.15 -9.34
CA ASP A 110 -35.25 7.62 -9.45
C ASP A 110 -36.21 8.34 -8.49
N LEU A 111 -35.77 8.61 -7.25
CA LEU A 111 -36.54 9.39 -6.27
C LEU A 111 -36.79 10.82 -6.75
N HIS A 112 -35.78 11.46 -7.35
CA HIS A 112 -35.94 12.80 -7.95
C HIS A 112 -36.93 12.79 -9.10
N ALA A 113 -36.86 11.78 -9.99
CA ALA A 113 -37.80 11.63 -11.09
C ALA A 113 -39.24 11.46 -10.57
N MET A 114 -39.45 10.67 -9.50
CA MET A 114 -40.76 10.50 -8.87
C MET A 114 -41.29 11.77 -8.20
N LEU A 115 -40.44 12.48 -7.46
CA LEU A 115 -40.80 13.77 -6.84
C LEU A 115 -41.28 14.77 -7.89
N LYS A 116 -40.58 14.88 -9.01
CA LYS A 116 -40.96 15.77 -10.12
C LYS A 116 -42.33 15.43 -10.71
N VAL A 117 -42.66 14.15 -10.81
CA VAL A 117 -43.99 13.71 -11.28
C VAL A 117 -45.07 14.07 -10.25
N GLN A 118 -44.81 13.91 -8.96
CA GLN A 118 -45.76 14.28 -7.90
C GLN A 118 -45.99 15.80 -7.85
N GLU A 119 -44.95 16.62 -7.97
CA GLU A 119 -45.07 18.08 -8.03
C GLU A 119 -45.88 18.56 -9.24
N GLN A 120 -45.68 17.93 -10.40
CA GLN A 120 -46.47 18.24 -11.60
C GLN A 120 -47.95 17.89 -11.41
N GLN A 121 -48.25 16.79 -10.74
CA GLN A 121 -49.63 16.40 -10.41
C GLN A 121 -50.28 17.41 -9.44
N HIS A 122 -49.56 17.82 -8.39
CA HIS A 122 -50.03 18.84 -7.46
C HIS A 122 -50.36 20.17 -8.17
N ARG A 123 -49.49 20.62 -9.09
CA ARG A 123 -49.72 21.88 -9.84
C ARG A 123 -50.93 21.83 -10.77
N LEU A 124 -51.20 20.68 -11.39
CA LEU A 124 -52.36 20.51 -12.28
C LEU A 124 -53.67 20.52 -11.48
N GLU A 125 -53.64 20.01 -10.26
CA GLU A 125 -54.80 19.95 -9.37
C GLU A 125 -55.17 21.33 -8.78
N THR A 126 -54.18 22.11 -8.31
CA THR A 126 -54.42 23.49 -7.84
C THR A 126 -55.00 24.39 -8.95
N SER A 127 -54.78 24.04 -10.21
CA SER A 127 -55.33 24.77 -11.35
C SER A 127 -56.78 24.38 -11.69
N ALA A 128 -57.32 23.28 -11.15
CA ALA A 128 -58.63 22.71 -11.49
C ALA A 128 -59.75 23.06 -10.47
N GLN A 129 -59.59 24.17 -9.74
CA GLN A 129 -60.26 24.63 -8.51
C GLN A 129 -61.83 24.67 -8.42
N ASN A 130 -62.59 23.99 -9.28
CA ASN A 130 -64.06 24.07 -9.28
C ASN A 130 -64.79 23.00 -8.44
N THR A 131 -64.08 22.13 -7.71
CA THR A 131 -64.70 21.12 -6.82
C THR A 131 -63.94 21.05 -5.49
N ILE A 132 -64.29 21.98 -4.61
CA ILE A 132 -63.48 22.41 -3.45
C ILE A 132 -63.21 21.26 -2.44
N ASP A 133 -64.20 20.43 -2.12
CA ASP A 133 -64.04 19.42 -1.06
C ASP A 133 -63.25 18.16 -1.49
N PHE A 134 -63.28 17.82 -2.79
CA PHE A 134 -62.55 16.66 -3.32
C PHE A 134 -61.07 16.97 -3.53
N ALA A 135 -60.79 18.15 -4.10
CA ALA A 135 -59.44 18.64 -4.36
C ALA A 135 -58.62 18.76 -3.05
N ASP A 136 -59.23 19.24 -1.96
CA ASP A 136 -58.53 19.38 -0.68
C ASP A 136 -58.08 18.02 -0.09
N SER A 137 -58.89 16.96 -0.20
CA SER A 137 -58.50 15.64 0.34
C SER A 137 -57.39 14.96 -0.46
N VAL A 138 -57.35 15.20 -1.78
CA VAL A 138 -56.36 14.62 -2.69
C VAL A 138 -55.06 15.40 -2.61
N ALA A 139 -55.13 16.73 -2.48
CA ALA A 139 -53.98 17.59 -2.21
C ALA A 139 -53.26 17.18 -0.91
N CYS A 140 -54.00 16.94 0.19
CA CYS A 140 -53.40 16.45 1.43
C CYS A 140 -52.69 15.09 1.26
N ASP A 141 -53.25 14.13 0.51
CA ASP A 141 -52.63 12.82 0.25
C ASP A 141 -51.39 12.92 -0.65
N LEU A 142 -51.38 13.87 -1.59
CA LEU A 142 -50.22 14.19 -2.43
C LEU A 142 -49.08 14.82 -1.62
N ASP A 143 -49.38 15.80 -0.77
CA ASP A 143 -48.39 16.40 0.13
C ASP A 143 -47.75 15.34 1.05
N ASP A 144 -48.58 14.46 1.62
CA ASP A 144 -48.12 13.37 2.49
C ASP A 144 -47.18 12.38 1.77
N ARG A 145 -47.30 12.25 0.45
CA ARG A 145 -46.41 11.42 -0.38
C ARG A 145 -45.14 12.16 -0.75
N ILE A 146 -45.25 13.45 -1.07
CA ILE A 146 -44.10 14.31 -1.34
C ILE A 146 -43.19 14.34 -0.11
N THR A 147 -43.74 14.49 1.10
CA THR A 147 -42.96 14.43 2.35
C THR A 147 -42.23 13.09 2.49
N LYS A 148 -42.92 11.96 2.31
CA LYS A 148 -42.30 10.62 2.43
C LYS A 148 -41.20 10.38 1.40
N LEU A 149 -41.38 10.83 0.16
CA LEU A 149 -40.36 10.72 -0.89
C LEU A 149 -39.16 11.63 -0.60
N ASN A 150 -39.39 12.82 -0.05
CA ASN A 150 -38.31 13.70 0.41
C ASN A 150 -37.53 13.06 1.57
N ASP A 151 -38.19 12.46 2.56
CA ASP A 151 -37.50 11.77 3.67
C ASP A 151 -36.60 10.62 3.17
N LEU A 152 -37.08 9.86 2.18
CA LEU A 152 -36.29 8.80 1.54
C LEU A 152 -35.11 9.37 0.73
N ARG A 153 -35.33 10.47 0.01
CA ARG A 153 -34.25 11.16 -0.72
C ARG A 153 -33.17 11.63 0.25
N ASP A 154 -33.55 12.31 1.33
CA ASP A 154 -32.61 12.83 2.32
C ASP A 154 -31.81 11.70 2.99
N SER A 155 -32.45 10.55 3.21
CA SER A 155 -31.79 9.33 3.68
C SER A 155 -30.77 8.79 2.67
N ALA A 156 -31.13 8.74 1.37
CA ALA A 156 -30.24 8.30 0.31
C ALA A 156 -29.06 9.25 0.08
N GLU A 157 -29.29 10.57 0.12
CA GLU A 157 -28.24 11.60 0.05
C GLU A 157 -27.26 11.50 1.22
N THR A 158 -27.77 11.20 2.42
CA THR A 158 -26.92 10.95 3.59
C THR A 158 -26.03 9.72 3.38
N ALA A 159 -26.57 8.64 2.81
CA ALA A 159 -25.79 7.44 2.47
C ALA A 159 -24.75 7.74 1.37
N GLU A 160 -25.09 8.52 0.34
CA GLU A 160 -24.16 8.97 -0.70
C GLU A 160 -23.01 9.77 -0.11
N LYS A 161 -23.31 10.75 0.74
CA LYS A 161 -22.29 11.58 1.38
C LYS A 161 -21.32 10.73 2.22
N ALA A 162 -21.87 9.81 3.01
CA ALA A 162 -21.05 8.98 3.87
C ALA A 162 -20.22 7.93 3.07
N LEU A 163 -20.71 7.46 1.91
CA LEU A 163 -19.91 6.67 0.95
C LEU A 163 -18.79 7.49 0.31
N ASN A 164 -19.07 8.73 -0.12
CA ASN A 164 -18.06 9.64 -0.67
C ASN A 164 -16.96 9.96 0.36
N GLU A 165 -17.32 10.13 1.64
CA GLU A 165 -16.34 10.31 2.73
C GLU A 165 -15.44 9.07 2.89
N LEU A 166 -16.00 7.86 2.89
CA LEU A 166 -15.22 6.62 2.95
C LEU A 166 -14.28 6.48 1.75
N LEU A 167 -14.75 6.77 0.54
CA LEU A 167 -13.94 6.76 -0.68
C LEU A 167 -12.78 7.76 -0.60
N GLY A 168 -13.04 8.96 -0.10
CA GLY A 168 -12.00 9.97 0.15
C GLY A 168 -10.93 9.47 1.11
N LEU A 169 -11.35 8.84 2.22
CA LEU A 169 -10.43 8.26 3.21
C LEU A 169 -9.58 7.12 2.59
N LYS A 170 -10.20 6.22 1.83
CA LYS A 170 -9.50 5.15 1.11
C LYS A 170 -8.48 5.70 0.13
N GLN A 171 -8.83 6.73 -0.62
CA GLN A 171 -7.93 7.32 -1.62
C GLN A 171 -6.76 8.06 -0.95
N GLN A 172 -7.02 8.77 0.14
CA GLN A 172 -5.96 9.38 0.94
C GLN A 172 -5.02 8.31 1.51
N GLN A 173 -5.54 7.22 2.07
CA GLN A 173 -4.71 6.14 2.56
C GLN A 173 -3.92 5.45 1.45
N SER A 174 -4.57 5.16 0.32
CA SER A 174 -3.95 4.55 -0.87
C SER A 174 -2.74 5.36 -1.33
N SER A 175 -2.85 6.69 -1.39
CA SER A 175 -1.73 7.56 -1.75
C SER A 175 -0.55 7.43 -0.77
N VAL A 176 -0.83 7.34 0.54
CA VAL A 176 0.19 7.19 1.58
C VAL A 176 0.84 5.80 1.49
N VAL A 177 0.03 4.76 1.32
CA VAL A 177 0.47 3.37 1.18
C VAL A 177 1.36 3.22 -0.05
N GLN A 178 0.91 3.72 -1.21
CA GLN A 178 1.66 3.66 -2.46
C GLN A 178 3.02 4.36 -2.32
N SER A 179 3.06 5.56 -1.73
CA SER A 179 4.31 6.27 -1.45
C SER A 179 5.28 5.44 -0.59
N ARG A 180 4.76 4.77 0.45
CA ARG A 180 5.57 3.94 1.34
C ARG A 180 6.09 2.68 0.65
N VAL A 181 5.24 2.00 -0.12
CA VAL A 181 5.60 0.81 -0.89
C VAL A 181 6.66 1.17 -1.94
N SER A 182 6.45 2.23 -2.72
CA SER A 182 7.42 2.68 -3.73
C SER A 182 8.76 3.11 -3.10
N ALA A 183 8.75 3.73 -1.91
CA ALA A 183 9.98 4.04 -1.20
C ALA A 183 10.74 2.75 -0.78
N LEU A 184 10.02 1.75 -0.27
CA LEU A 184 10.61 0.45 0.11
C LEU A 184 11.20 -0.27 -1.10
N GLU A 185 10.47 -0.30 -2.22
CA GLU A 185 10.93 -0.87 -3.49
C GLU A 185 12.19 -0.13 -3.99
N THR A 186 12.20 1.20 -3.90
CA THR A 186 13.37 2.04 -4.26
C THR A 186 14.58 1.71 -3.38
N PHE A 187 14.40 1.48 -2.08
CA PHE A 187 15.49 1.06 -1.20
C PHE A 187 16.03 -0.33 -1.56
N ARG A 188 15.15 -1.30 -1.88
CA ARG A 188 15.55 -2.64 -2.34
C ARG A 188 16.30 -2.56 -3.67
N GLN A 189 15.81 -1.76 -4.61
CA GLN A 189 16.44 -1.51 -5.91
C GLN A 189 17.80 -0.80 -5.76
N GLY A 190 17.90 0.19 -4.87
CA GLY A 190 19.13 0.89 -4.54
C GLY A 190 20.22 -0.03 -4.01
N ARG A 191 19.87 -1.07 -3.24
CA ARG A 191 20.81 -2.12 -2.80
C ARG A 191 21.39 -2.92 -3.97
N SER A 192 20.57 -3.25 -4.97
CA SER A 192 21.03 -3.96 -6.17
C SER A 192 21.93 -3.07 -7.02
N ILE A 193 21.58 -1.79 -7.17
CA ILE A 193 22.41 -0.80 -7.87
C ILE A 193 23.75 -0.61 -7.12
N MET A 194 23.74 -0.57 -5.79
CA MET A 194 24.95 -0.48 -4.97
C MET A 194 25.86 -1.71 -5.11
N LEU A 195 25.30 -2.92 -5.18
CA LEU A 195 26.08 -4.13 -5.43
C LEU A 195 26.69 -4.13 -6.84
N PHE A 196 25.91 -3.72 -7.84
CA PHE A 196 26.40 -3.57 -9.21
C PHE A 196 27.55 -2.56 -9.30
N THR A 197 27.48 -1.42 -8.61
CA THR A 197 28.56 -0.43 -8.59
C THR A 197 29.80 -0.92 -7.86
N ILE A 198 29.67 -1.63 -6.72
CA ILE A 198 30.82 -2.23 -6.02
C ILE A 198 31.55 -3.22 -6.93
N ILE A 199 30.80 -4.11 -7.59
CA ILE A 199 31.37 -5.08 -8.53
C ILE A 199 32.07 -4.33 -9.68
N THR A 200 31.43 -3.32 -10.26
CA THR A 200 32.00 -2.55 -11.37
C THR A 200 33.29 -1.82 -10.98
N ILE A 201 33.34 -1.17 -9.82
CA ILE A 201 34.54 -0.43 -9.35
C ILE A 201 35.74 -1.36 -9.14
N ILE A 202 35.52 -2.60 -8.70
CA ILE A 202 36.60 -3.58 -8.51
C ILE A 202 37.02 -4.17 -9.86
N PHE A 203 36.05 -4.58 -10.69
CA PHE A 203 36.34 -5.32 -11.92
C PHE A 203 36.84 -4.42 -13.06
N LEU A 204 36.44 -3.16 -13.13
CA LEU A 204 36.83 -2.25 -14.21
C LEU A 204 38.36 -2.00 -14.26
N PRO A 205 39.05 -1.61 -13.18
CA PRO A 205 40.50 -1.44 -13.18
C PRO A 205 41.25 -2.78 -13.32
N LEU A 206 40.73 -3.88 -12.74
CA LEU A 206 41.32 -5.21 -12.92
C LEU A 206 41.26 -5.67 -14.38
N SER A 207 40.14 -5.43 -15.06
CA SER A 207 39.96 -5.78 -16.48
C SER A 207 40.87 -4.94 -17.38
N PHE A 208 41.01 -3.64 -17.09
CA PHE A 208 41.96 -2.77 -17.78
C PHE A 208 43.41 -3.23 -17.57
N GLY A 209 43.78 -3.57 -16.33
CA GLY A 209 45.10 -4.11 -15.99
C GLY A 209 45.39 -5.40 -16.77
N ALA A 210 44.48 -6.36 -16.76
CA ALA A 210 44.61 -7.60 -17.53
C ALA A 210 44.78 -7.34 -19.03
N SER A 211 43.98 -6.42 -19.61
CA SER A 211 44.09 -6.05 -21.02
C SER A 211 45.44 -5.41 -21.37
N ALA A 212 46.07 -4.68 -20.47
CA ALA A 212 47.38 -4.07 -20.71
C ALA A 212 48.52 -5.10 -20.74
N PHE A 213 48.38 -6.23 -20.06
CA PHE A 213 49.41 -7.29 -20.04
C PHE A 213 49.35 -8.24 -21.22
N VAL A 214 48.20 -8.36 -21.91
CA VAL A 214 48.06 -9.25 -23.08
C VAL A 214 49.04 -8.88 -24.21
N PRO A 215 49.17 -7.61 -24.66
CA PRO A 215 50.11 -7.23 -25.72
C PRO A 215 51.58 -7.48 -25.32
N ILE A 216 51.92 -7.24 -24.05
CA ILE A 216 53.29 -7.44 -23.52
C ILE A 216 53.63 -8.94 -23.55
N SER A 217 52.69 -9.81 -23.17
CA SER A 217 52.88 -11.26 -23.22
C SER A 217 53.04 -11.78 -24.66
N VAL A 218 52.21 -11.31 -25.58
CA VAL A 218 52.28 -11.73 -26.99
C VAL A 218 53.57 -11.25 -27.64
N GLY A 219 53.98 -10.01 -27.37
CA GLY A 219 55.24 -9.45 -27.86
C GLY A 219 56.46 -10.22 -27.32
N THR A 220 56.50 -10.50 -26.02
CA THR A 220 57.61 -11.26 -25.42
C THR A 220 57.69 -12.70 -25.92
N ILE A 221 56.55 -13.36 -26.14
CA ILE A 221 56.50 -14.71 -26.72
C ILE A 221 57.00 -14.69 -28.18
N ALA A 222 56.55 -13.74 -29.00
CA ALA A 222 56.98 -13.61 -30.39
C ALA A 222 58.48 -13.28 -30.53
N ILE A 223 59.00 -12.38 -29.67
CA ILE A 223 60.42 -12.04 -29.60
C ILE A 223 61.23 -13.25 -29.13
N SER A 224 60.77 -13.98 -28.11
CA SER A 224 61.45 -15.19 -27.63
C SER A 224 61.49 -16.28 -28.69
N PHE A 225 60.41 -16.46 -29.46
CA PHE A 225 60.34 -17.44 -30.53
C PHE A 225 61.28 -17.10 -31.69
N THR A 226 61.33 -15.82 -32.09
CA THR A 226 62.25 -15.34 -33.14
C THR A 226 63.72 -15.45 -32.73
N LEU A 227 64.07 -15.10 -31.49
CA LEU A 227 65.41 -15.30 -30.94
C LEU A 227 65.75 -16.80 -30.78
N ALA A 228 64.79 -17.64 -30.43
CA ALA A 228 65.02 -19.07 -30.32
C ALA A 228 65.32 -19.72 -31.67
N PHE A 229 64.68 -19.30 -32.77
CA PHE A 229 64.84 -19.96 -34.08
C PHE A 229 66.02 -19.41 -34.90
N SER A 230 66.53 -18.22 -34.58
CA SER A 230 67.63 -17.59 -35.32
C SER A 230 69.00 -18.09 -34.83
N SER A 231 69.67 -18.90 -35.67
CA SER A 231 71.03 -19.41 -35.44
C SER A 231 72.06 -18.30 -35.21
N PHE A 232 71.88 -17.14 -35.84
CA PHE A 232 72.73 -15.96 -35.68
C PHE A 232 72.65 -15.39 -34.25
N THR A 233 71.44 -15.26 -33.70
CA THR A 233 71.23 -14.62 -32.38
C THR A 233 71.76 -15.47 -31.23
N ARG A 234 71.65 -16.81 -31.31
CA ARG A 234 72.20 -17.73 -30.30
C ARG A 234 73.72 -17.59 -30.14
N SER A 235 74.45 -17.48 -31.25
CA SER A 235 75.91 -17.29 -31.23
C SER A 235 76.31 -15.93 -30.62
N VAL A 236 75.60 -14.85 -30.97
CA VAL A 236 75.88 -13.51 -30.42
C VAL A 236 75.57 -13.45 -28.92
N ILE A 237 74.44 -14.00 -28.48
CA ILE A 237 74.05 -14.04 -27.06
C ILE A 237 75.04 -14.88 -26.24
N SER A 238 75.50 -16.02 -26.74
CA SER A 238 76.50 -16.85 -26.05
C SER A 238 77.82 -16.12 -25.85
N LEU A 239 78.29 -15.37 -26.87
CA LEU A 239 79.53 -14.59 -26.78
C LEU A 239 79.41 -13.42 -25.79
N VAL A 240 78.28 -12.72 -25.80
CA VAL A 240 78.03 -11.61 -24.86
C VAL A 240 77.87 -12.13 -23.43
N TRP A 241 77.12 -13.21 -23.23
CA TRP A 241 76.85 -13.80 -21.91
C TRP A 241 78.11 -14.34 -21.26
N THR A 242 78.95 -15.05 -22.01
CA THR A 242 80.25 -15.54 -21.53
C THR A 242 81.18 -14.38 -21.15
N LYS A 243 81.27 -13.33 -21.99
CA LYS A 243 82.05 -12.12 -21.63
C LYS A 243 81.50 -11.39 -20.41
N PHE A 244 80.18 -11.28 -20.27
CA PHE A 244 79.54 -10.60 -19.15
C PHE A 244 79.79 -11.34 -17.82
N LEU A 245 79.62 -12.66 -17.79
CA LEU A 245 79.89 -13.49 -16.61
C LEU A 245 81.38 -13.47 -16.21
N THR A 246 82.28 -13.43 -17.18
CA THR A 246 83.72 -13.43 -16.90
C THR A 246 84.20 -12.05 -16.44
N SER A 247 83.56 -10.96 -16.89
CA SER A 247 83.96 -9.58 -16.57
C SER A 247 83.43 -9.08 -15.23
N THR A 248 82.25 -9.53 -14.80
CA THR A 248 81.55 -8.97 -13.62
C THR A 248 81.93 -9.60 -12.28
N GLY A 249 82.81 -10.61 -12.24
CA GLY A 249 83.32 -11.18 -10.97
C GLY A 249 82.25 -11.71 -10.00
N MET A 250 81.02 -11.97 -10.50
CA MET A 250 79.84 -12.29 -9.71
C MET A 250 79.94 -13.61 -8.93
N TYR A 251 80.88 -14.49 -9.29
CA TYR A 251 81.17 -15.70 -8.52
C TYR A 251 81.64 -15.39 -7.09
N GLY A 252 82.29 -14.23 -6.86
CA GLY A 252 82.71 -13.79 -5.51
C GLY A 252 81.62 -13.12 -4.67
N LEU A 253 80.50 -12.71 -5.28
CA LEU A 253 79.40 -12.04 -4.57
C LEU A 253 78.44 -13.03 -3.91
N SER A 254 78.34 -14.26 -4.46
CA SER A 254 77.49 -15.33 -3.95
C SER A 254 77.91 -15.82 -2.55
N ASP A 255 79.18 -15.71 -2.19
CA ASP A 255 79.70 -16.18 -0.89
C ASP A 255 79.41 -15.21 0.27
N ARG A 256 78.99 -13.96 -0.02
CA ARG A 256 78.66 -12.95 1.00
C ARG A 256 77.19 -12.94 1.45
N PHE A 257 76.29 -13.59 0.72
CA PHE A 257 74.86 -13.59 1.00
C PHE A 257 74.37 -14.89 1.65
N ASN A 258 75.10 -15.39 2.65
CA ASN A 258 74.61 -16.49 3.50
C ASN A 258 73.64 -15.95 4.56
N ILE A 259 72.43 -15.57 4.14
CA ILE A 259 71.35 -15.21 5.06
C ILE A 259 70.76 -16.50 5.62
N ASP A 260 71.09 -16.78 6.88
CA ASP A 260 70.70 -17.99 7.60
C ASP A 260 69.17 -18.15 7.71
N SER A 261 68.67 -19.31 7.24
CA SER A 261 67.26 -19.71 7.20
C SER A 261 66.57 -19.65 8.57
N TYR A 262 67.34 -19.87 9.64
CA TYR A 262 66.85 -19.81 11.01
C TYR A 262 66.34 -18.41 11.39
N HIS A 263 66.99 -17.36 10.90
CA HIS A 263 66.65 -15.97 11.23
C HIS A 263 65.29 -15.55 10.62
N LEU A 264 65.05 -15.91 9.35
CA LEU A 264 63.78 -15.63 8.67
C LEU A 264 62.61 -16.42 9.28
N THR A 265 62.88 -17.66 9.69
CA THR A 265 61.89 -18.52 10.36
C THR A 265 61.47 -17.95 11.72
N ARG A 266 62.42 -17.43 12.50
CA ARG A 266 62.15 -16.78 13.78
C ARG A 266 61.32 -15.52 13.62
N MET A 267 61.67 -14.68 12.64
CA MET A 267 60.97 -13.42 12.39
C MET A 267 59.51 -13.64 11.97
N ARG A 268 59.26 -14.64 11.11
CA ARG A 268 57.89 -15.04 10.73
C ARG A 268 57.07 -15.51 11.93
N ASN A 269 57.65 -16.34 12.78
CA ASN A 269 56.94 -16.92 13.93
C ASN A 269 56.59 -15.85 14.98
N ASP A 270 57.49 -14.89 15.24
CA ASP A 270 57.24 -13.76 16.15
C ASP A 270 56.06 -12.91 15.66
N ILE A 271 56.09 -12.51 14.39
CA ILE A 271 55.01 -11.72 13.78
C ILE A 271 53.67 -12.46 13.86
N THR A 272 53.64 -13.74 13.47
CA THR A 272 52.41 -14.54 13.46
C THR A 272 51.78 -14.68 14.85
N SER A 273 52.60 -14.84 15.89
CA SER A 273 52.12 -14.95 17.27
C SER A 273 51.47 -13.65 17.77
N LYS A 274 52.04 -12.49 17.42
CA LYS A 274 51.49 -11.17 17.77
C LYS A 274 50.11 -10.93 17.15
N TRP A 275 49.93 -11.30 15.88
CA TRP A 275 48.63 -11.17 15.21
C TRP A 275 47.55 -12.07 15.84
N ARG A 276 47.90 -13.32 16.16
CA ARG A 276 46.96 -14.28 16.78
C ARG A 276 46.49 -13.80 18.16
N ASN A 277 47.41 -13.29 18.97
CA ASN A 277 47.06 -12.79 20.29
C ASN A 277 46.16 -11.56 20.18
N LYS A 278 46.49 -10.59 19.31
CA LYS A 278 45.68 -9.39 19.10
C LYS A 278 44.24 -9.71 18.67
N ALA A 279 44.06 -10.63 17.71
CA ALA A 279 42.73 -11.05 17.26
C ALA A 279 41.90 -11.72 18.38
N THR A 280 42.54 -12.50 19.24
CA THR A 280 41.85 -13.19 20.35
C THR A 280 41.36 -12.20 21.40
N THR A 281 42.16 -11.17 21.70
CA THR A 281 41.78 -10.10 22.65
C THR A 281 40.60 -9.29 22.11
N GLU A 282 40.62 -8.92 20.83
CA GLU A 282 39.54 -8.17 20.19
C GLU A 282 38.21 -8.95 20.18
N ILE A 283 38.23 -10.26 19.94
CA ILE A 283 37.02 -11.10 20.00
C ILE A 283 36.44 -11.13 21.42
N LYS A 284 37.29 -11.25 22.46
CA LYS A 284 36.86 -11.24 23.86
C LYS A 284 36.24 -9.89 24.25
N LEU A 285 36.84 -8.78 23.83
CA LEU A 285 36.30 -7.43 24.05
C LEU A 285 34.92 -7.26 23.40
N ARG A 286 34.74 -7.69 22.15
CA ARG A 286 33.45 -7.60 21.45
C ARG A 286 32.36 -8.43 22.12
N LYS A 287 32.70 -9.61 22.66
CA LYS A 287 31.75 -10.43 23.43
C LYS A 287 31.34 -9.73 24.73
N ALA A 288 32.31 -9.23 25.52
CA ALA A 288 32.03 -8.51 26.75
C ALA A 288 31.16 -7.25 26.53
N ASP A 289 31.41 -6.49 25.46
CA ASP A 289 30.59 -5.32 25.10
C ASP A 289 29.17 -5.70 24.69
N SER A 290 29.00 -6.83 23.99
CA SER A 290 27.67 -7.33 23.62
C SER A 290 26.84 -7.73 24.83
N GLU A 291 27.46 -8.37 25.82
CA GLU A 291 26.83 -8.75 27.09
C GLU A 291 26.44 -7.51 27.91
N ARG A 292 27.33 -6.50 28.00
CA ARG A 292 27.04 -5.22 28.65
C ARG A 292 25.83 -4.51 28.03
N ARG A 293 25.73 -4.50 26.69
CA ARG A 293 24.58 -3.90 25.98
C ARG A 293 23.28 -4.65 26.24
N GLN A 294 23.32 -5.97 26.31
CA GLN A 294 22.13 -6.77 26.64
C GLN A 294 21.67 -6.54 28.08
N TYR A 295 22.61 -6.49 29.03
CA TYR A 295 22.30 -6.20 30.43
C TYR A 295 21.71 -4.79 30.61
N ALA A 296 22.29 -3.78 29.94
CA ALA A 296 21.76 -2.41 29.96
C ALA A 296 20.33 -2.31 29.40
N LYS A 297 20.03 -3.04 28.31
CA LYS A 297 18.66 -3.12 27.75
C LYS A 297 17.68 -3.78 28.72
N LYS A 298 18.07 -4.84 29.41
CA LYS A 298 17.22 -5.50 30.43
C LYS A 298 16.94 -4.55 31.60
N LEU A 299 17.94 -3.81 32.06
CA LEU A 299 17.80 -2.84 33.14
C LEU A 299 16.87 -1.68 32.75
N ALA A 300 16.97 -1.16 31.53
CA ALA A 300 16.08 -0.12 31.02
C ALA A 300 14.61 -0.57 30.99
N LYS A 301 14.34 -1.80 30.51
CA LYS A 301 12.99 -2.38 30.52
C LYS A 301 12.43 -2.58 31.93
N MET A 302 13.27 -2.98 32.88
CA MET A 302 12.88 -3.13 34.29
C MET A 302 12.51 -1.77 34.91
N LYS A 303 13.27 -0.71 34.61
CA LYS A 303 12.96 0.66 35.06
C LYS A 303 11.65 1.16 34.47
N GLU A 304 11.43 1.00 33.16
CA GLU A 304 10.19 1.42 32.48
C GLU A 304 8.95 0.68 33.04
N LYS A 305 9.08 -0.63 33.31
CA LYS A 305 8.02 -1.42 33.94
C LYS A 305 7.72 -0.95 35.36
N ASN A 306 8.76 -0.61 36.14
CA ASN A 306 8.58 -0.12 37.50
C ASN A 306 7.94 1.28 37.53
N GLU A 307 8.33 2.17 36.62
CA GLU A 307 7.76 3.51 36.48
C GLU A 307 6.27 3.46 36.10
N LYS A 308 5.89 2.56 35.18
CA LYS A 308 4.48 2.28 34.86
C LYS A 308 3.70 1.75 36.06
N ASN A 309 4.30 0.88 36.87
CA ASN A 309 3.67 0.32 38.07
C ASN A 309 3.49 1.37 39.19
N ILE A 310 4.39 2.35 39.27
CA ILE A 310 4.28 3.48 40.22
C ILE A 310 3.20 4.48 39.77
N LEU A 311 3.08 4.72 38.45
CA LEU A 311 2.01 5.55 37.90
C LEU A 311 0.62 4.93 38.09
N ASP A 312 0.49 3.62 37.93
CA ASP A 312 -0.75 2.86 38.13
C ASP A 312 -1.16 2.78 39.62
N LYS A 313 -0.19 2.78 40.54
CA LYS A 313 -0.48 2.89 41.99
C LYS A 313 -0.86 4.31 42.44
N ARG A 314 -0.59 5.34 41.63
CA ARG A 314 -0.96 6.74 41.92
C ARG A 314 -2.35 7.12 41.39
N SER A 315 -2.96 6.32 40.51
CA SER A 315 -4.29 6.55 39.93
C SER A 315 -5.44 5.93 40.73
N VAL A 316 -5.17 5.23 41.84
CA VAL A 316 -6.20 4.69 42.73
C VAL A 316 -6.45 5.66 43.89
N PRO A 317 -7.64 6.28 44.01
CA PRO A 317 -7.95 7.18 45.12
C PRO A 317 -8.06 6.41 46.45
N PRO A 318 -7.62 6.99 47.58
CA PRO A 318 -7.70 6.35 48.88
C PRO A 318 -9.13 6.42 49.42
N GLY A 319 -9.83 5.29 49.46
CA GLY A 319 -11.14 5.21 50.13
C GLY A 319 -12.06 4.13 49.56
N ALA A 320 -11.80 2.88 49.96
CA ALA A 320 -12.82 1.82 49.98
C ALA A 320 -12.35 0.71 50.94
N VAL A 321 -12.53 0.98 52.24
CA VAL A 321 -12.84 -0.03 53.26
C VAL A 321 -14.09 0.47 53.95
#